data_AF-A0A9D2KHA9-F1
#
_entry.id   AF-A0A9D2KHA9-F1
#
_cell.length_a   1.000
_cell.length_b   1.000
_cell.length_c   1.000
_cell.angle_alpha   90.00
_cell.angle_beta   90.00
_cell.angle_gamma   90.00
#
_symmetry.space_group_name_H-M   'P 1'
#
loop_
_entity.id
_entity.type
_entity.pdbx_description
1 polymer ?
#
loop_
_entity_poly.entity_id
_entity_poly.type
_entity_poly.pdbx_seq_one_letter_code
_entity_poly.pdbx_strand_id
1 'polypeptide(L)'
;MQLLSIVIPLLEEGFHIELNWLGHIVRAIIEWVGPVGLGVIVFTLILKLITTPFDVYQRIKMRKQSLIMRNMKDDLEKLQKQYANDKQTYSMKMMELQKKNGYSMFGACLPMIISFVILIVAISAFQSFSQYANLNMYEQMAHVYNQEILQYAPEGIDYRLSSEDESVPVVTWDWESGETHEEGGILYTVYLDGTIHRMRVVSADESKCIYYEYNLDEDTLNRTYYVDTDRLYTSGQDAEAKAAIDAILEEREASSSNTDALNDACRDYIEDKGSLAAANWFRAENDPSFLWIKNVWYPDVSYAHPIQDYNEFSKSFSQNIILANGQKAAIGTIIDAGEYENLTAHLGEEKEQANGYFILIVVTIGLMVLQQFIMMKSQKEANQYQTVDGQGARTQKIMMIMLPLIYAITGLMWTAAFSIYIAVSSIIGILVTLISNFFIDRSFRKKEEEELIAKYRRKAPSAVQPKNKKQK
;
A
#
# COMPACT_ATOMS: atom_id res chain seq x y z
N MET A 1 15.05 10.71 37.19
CA MET A 1 14.20 10.66 35.98
C MET A 1 15.09 10.11 34.89
N GLN A 2 14.74 9.00 34.24
CA GLN A 2 15.54 8.56 33.07
C GLN A 2 15.27 9.59 31.98
N LEU A 3 16.26 10.42 31.68
CA LEU A 3 16.21 11.34 30.56
C LEU A 3 16.08 10.48 29.30
N LEU A 4 15.07 10.76 28.47
CA LEU A 4 14.89 10.08 27.20
C LEU A 4 15.91 10.62 26.19
N SER A 5 16.41 9.75 25.32
CA SER A 5 17.29 10.16 24.21
C SER A 5 16.57 11.16 23.32
N ILE A 6 17.26 12.21 22.88
CA ILE A 6 16.72 13.19 21.93
C ILE A 6 16.80 12.75 20.46
N VAL A 7 17.56 11.69 20.18
CA VAL A 7 17.73 11.08 18.86
C VAL A 7 16.73 9.94 18.70
N ILE A 8 16.12 9.85 17.52
CA ILE A 8 15.15 8.81 17.17
C ILE A 8 15.90 7.57 16.68
N PRO A 9 15.63 6.36 17.20
CA PRO A 9 16.27 5.15 16.71
C PRO A 9 15.92 4.89 15.23
N LEU A 10 16.94 4.72 14.38
CA LEU A 10 16.77 4.35 12.97
C LEU A 10 16.57 2.85 12.85
N LEU A 11 15.63 2.41 12.01
CA LEU A 11 15.33 0.98 11.92
C LEU A 11 16.38 0.23 11.08
N GLU A 12 17.17 0.90 10.24
CA GLU A 12 18.23 0.27 9.43
C GLU A 12 19.37 -0.35 10.25
N GLU A 13 19.53 0.00 11.53
CA GLU A 13 20.54 -0.58 12.43
C GLU A 13 20.19 -2.01 12.91
N GLY A 14 19.05 -2.55 12.46
CA GLY A 14 18.70 -3.94 12.75
C GLY A 14 17.32 -4.41 12.31
N PHE A 15 16.61 -3.72 11.42
CA PHE A 15 15.24 -4.08 11.02
C PHE A 15 15.01 -3.95 9.52
N HIS A 16 14.12 -4.77 8.95
CA HIS A 16 13.64 -4.56 7.58
C HIS A 16 12.19 -5.06 7.40
N ILE A 17 11.52 -4.54 6.38
CA ILE A 17 10.22 -5.08 5.93
C ILE A 17 10.47 -6.19 4.91
N GLU A 18 9.89 -7.36 5.17
CA GLU A 18 9.80 -8.43 4.19
C GLU A 18 8.84 -8.02 3.06
N LEU A 19 9.39 -7.47 1.97
CA LEU A 19 8.63 -7.37 0.73
C LEU A 19 8.44 -8.79 0.19
N ASN A 20 7.20 -9.16 -0.14
CA ASN A 20 6.98 -10.37 -0.90
C ASN A 20 7.56 -10.20 -2.32
N TRP A 21 7.74 -11.31 -3.06
CA TRP A 21 8.31 -11.29 -4.42
C TRP A 21 7.63 -10.29 -5.37
N LEU A 22 6.34 -10.03 -5.16
CA LEU A 22 5.57 -9.09 -5.97
C LEU A 22 5.74 -7.64 -5.50
N GLY A 23 5.92 -7.41 -4.20
CA GLY A 23 6.27 -6.12 -3.62
C GLY A 23 7.60 -5.61 -4.16
N HIS A 24 8.60 -6.50 -4.32
CA HIS A 24 9.86 -6.16 -4.98
C HIS A 24 9.66 -5.69 -6.43
N ILE A 25 8.73 -6.31 -7.16
CA ILE A 25 8.40 -5.90 -8.54
C ILE A 25 7.69 -4.55 -8.54
N VAL A 26 6.73 -4.33 -7.64
CA VAL A 26 6.04 -3.05 -7.49
C VAL A 26 7.05 -1.94 -7.16
N ARG A 27 7.96 -2.19 -6.22
CA ARG A 27 9.04 -1.28 -5.86
C ARG A 27 9.90 -0.90 -7.06
N ALA A 28 10.43 -1.90 -7.77
CA ALA A 28 11.27 -1.67 -8.94
C ALA A 28 10.56 -0.84 -10.03
N ILE A 29 9.25 -1.05 -10.23
CA ILE A 29 8.48 -0.28 -11.21
C ILE A 29 8.27 1.16 -10.74
N ILE A 30 7.91 1.37 -9.48
CA ILE A 30 7.62 2.70 -8.94
C ILE A 30 8.90 3.55 -8.91
N GLU A 31 10.01 2.99 -8.40
CA GLU A 31 11.31 3.67 -8.37
C GLU A 31 11.82 4.02 -9.78
N TRP A 32 11.55 3.16 -10.78
CA TRP A 32 11.94 3.43 -12.16
C TRP A 32 11.17 4.58 -12.80
N VAL A 33 9.90 4.76 -12.42
CA VAL A 33 9.02 5.79 -13.02
C VAL A 33 9.19 7.15 -12.32
N GLY A 34 9.46 7.16 -11.02
CA GLY A 34 9.55 8.37 -10.20
C GLY A 34 8.22 8.68 -9.50
N PRO A 35 7.25 9.35 -10.17
CA PRO A 35 5.98 9.68 -9.53
C PRO A 35 5.17 8.43 -9.17
N VAL A 36 4.82 8.32 -7.88
CA VAL A 36 4.21 7.12 -7.32
C VAL A 36 2.93 6.71 -8.06
N GLY A 37 2.02 7.65 -8.30
CA GLY A 37 0.77 7.36 -8.99
C GLY A 37 0.96 6.90 -10.44
N LEU A 38 1.99 7.38 -11.14
CA LEU A 38 2.34 6.85 -12.47
C LEU A 38 2.90 5.44 -12.37
N GLY A 39 3.70 5.14 -11.35
CA GLY A 39 4.20 3.80 -11.07
C GLY A 39 3.05 2.79 -10.89
N VAL A 40 1.98 3.16 -10.17
CA VAL A 40 0.76 2.35 -10.04
C VAL A 40 0.10 2.08 -11.40
N ILE A 41 -0.01 3.11 -12.25
CA ILE A 41 -0.58 2.98 -13.60
C ILE A 41 0.28 2.03 -14.46
N VAL A 42 1.59 2.20 -14.46
CA VAL A 42 2.54 1.35 -15.22
C VAL A 42 2.48 -0.10 -14.74
N PHE A 43 2.49 -0.33 -13.44
CA PHE A 43 2.28 -1.68 -12.88
C PHE A 43 0.97 -2.30 -13.38
N THR A 44 -0.12 -1.53 -13.36
CA THR A 44 -1.43 -2.00 -13.83
C THR A 44 -1.39 -2.35 -15.31
N LEU A 45 -0.73 -1.54 -16.14
CA LEU A 45 -0.57 -1.79 -17.57
C LEU A 45 0.22 -3.08 -17.83
N ILE A 46 1.33 -3.32 -17.10
CA ILE A 46 2.14 -4.53 -17.21
C ILE A 46 1.33 -5.76 -16.80
N LEU A 47 0.68 -5.71 -15.63
CA LEU A 47 -0.14 -6.82 -15.15
C LEU A 47 -1.27 -7.12 -16.15
N LYS A 48 -1.91 -6.09 -16.69
CA LYS A 48 -2.95 -6.25 -17.72
C LYS A 48 -2.39 -6.78 -19.02
N LEU A 49 -1.20 -6.39 -19.45
CA LEU A 49 -0.58 -6.94 -20.65
C LEU A 49 -0.37 -8.46 -20.53
N ILE A 50 0.07 -8.92 -19.36
CA ILE A 50 0.28 -10.35 -19.07
C ILE A 50 -1.05 -11.11 -18.98
N THR A 51 -2.08 -10.51 -18.36
CA THR A 51 -3.36 -11.18 -18.09
C THR A 51 -4.37 -11.07 -19.25
N THR A 52 -4.25 -10.06 -20.11
CA THR A 52 -5.21 -9.79 -21.21
C THR A 52 -5.34 -10.94 -22.22
N PRO A 53 -4.26 -11.60 -22.70
CA PRO A 53 -4.40 -12.73 -23.61
C PRO A 53 -5.29 -13.84 -23.03
N PHE A 54 -5.15 -14.07 -21.73
CA PHE A 54 -5.97 -15.00 -20.99
C PHE A 54 -7.42 -14.51 -20.83
N ASP A 55 -7.63 -13.25 -20.46
CA ASP A 55 -8.97 -12.64 -20.39
C ASP A 55 -9.72 -12.73 -21.73
N VAL A 56 -9.03 -12.49 -22.86
CA VAL A 56 -9.59 -12.59 -24.21
C VAL A 56 -9.96 -14.05 -24.51
N TYR A 57 -9.09 -15.01 -24.20
CA TYR A 57 -9.39 -16.43 -24.37
C TYR A 57 -10.64 -16.85 -23.58
N GLN A 58 -10.73 -16.42 -22.32
CA GLN A 58 -11.90 -16.66 -21.48
C GLN A 58 -13.18 -16.05 -22.06
N ARG A 59 -13.11 -14.81 -22.57
CA ARG A 59 -14.25 -14.14 -23.22
C ARG A 59 -14.72 -14.90 -24.46
N ILE A 60 -13.79 -15.40 -25.29
CA ILE A 60 -14.13 -16.23 -26.46
C ILE A 60 -14.87 -17.51 -26.03
N LYS A 61 -14.40 -18.18 -24.97
CA LYS A 61 -15.06 -19.37 -24.42
C LYS A 61 -16.45 -19.07 -23.86
N MET A 62 -16.58 -17.97 -23.11
CA MET A 62 -17.86 -17.48 -22.59
C MET A 62 -18.85 -17.18 -23.72
N ARG A 63 -18.39 -16.54 -24.79
CA ARG A 63 -19.21 -16.25 -25.96
C ARG A 63 -19.67 -17.51 -26.66
N LYS A 64 -18.79 -18.51 -26.82
CA LYS A 64 -19.18 -19.83 -27.34
C LYS A 64 -20.26 -20.49 -26.46
N GLN A 65 -20.12 -20.46 -25.15
CA GLN A 65 -21.14 -21.00 -24.22
C GLN A 65 -22.47 -20.23 -24.33
N SER A 66 -22.41 -18.90 -24.47
CA SER A 66 -23.62 -18.08 -24.65
C SER A 66 -24.37 -18.40 -25.95
N LEU A 67 -23.67 -18.75 -27.03
CA LEU A 67 -24.28 -19.16 -28.29
C LEU A 67 -24.91 -20.55 -28.20
N ILE A 68 -24.30 -21.50 -27.49
CA ILE A 68 -24.92 -22.80 -27.22
C ILE A 68 -26.25 -22.59 -26.50
N MET A 69 -26.28 -21.69 -25.50
CA MET A 69 -27.50 -21.31 -24.79
C MET A 69 -28.54 -20.63 -25.70
N ARG A 70 -28.10 -19.76 -26.61
CA ARG A 70 -28.96 -19.12 -27.61
C ARG A 70 -29.60 -20.12 -28.56
N ASN A 71 -28.84 -21.11 -29.03
CA ASN A 71 -29.35 -22.18 -29.91
C ASN A 71 -30.33 -23.12 -29.19
N MET A 72 -30.20 -23.27 -27.87
CA MET A 72 -31.14 -24.03 -27.04
C MET A 72 -32.40 -23.26 -26.67
N LYS A 73 -32.49 -21.95 -26.95
CA LYS A 73 -33.60 -21.08 -26.52
C LYS A 73 -34.99 -21.68 -26.72
N ASP A 74 -35.29 -22.20 -27.90
CA ASP A 74 -36.61 -22.76 -28.21
C ASP A 74 -36.91 -24.02 -27.39
N ASP A 75 -35.90 -24.86 -27.14
CA ASP A 75 -36.05 -26.07 -26.33
C ASP A 75 -36.18 -25.74 -24.85
N LEU A 76 -35.48 -24.69 -24.38
CA LEU A 76 -35.57 -24.16 -23.03
C LEU A 76 -36.96 -23.56 -22.77
N GLU A 77 -37.55 -22.85 -23.74
CA GLU A 77 -38.91 -22.29 -23.65
C GLU A 77 -39.98 -23.38 -23.62
N LYS A 78 -39.84 -24.44 -24.42
CA LYS A 78 -40.74 -25.60 -24.38
C LYS A 78 -40.64 -26.32 -23.03
N LEU A 79 -39.42 -26.55 -22.54
CA LEU A 79 -39.18 -27.18 -21.26
C LEU A 79 -39.78 -26.36 -20.10
N GLN A 80 -39.63 -25.03 -20.16
CA GLN A 80 -40.22 -24.10 -19.19
C GLN A 80 -41.75 -24.16 -19.18
N LYS A 81 -42.40 -24.23 -20.36
CA LYS A 81 -43.85 -24.37 -20.47
C LYS A 81 -44.35 -25.72 -19.96
N GLN A 82 -43.61 -26.80 -20.21
CA GLN A 82 -43.99 -28.17 -19.79
C GLN A 82 -43.88 -28.37 -18.28
N TYR A 83 -42.86 -27.79 -17.64
CA TYR A 83 -42.56 -28.00 -16.22
C TYR A 83 -42.78 -26.73 -15.39
N ALA A 84 -43.69 -25.84 -15.81
CA ALA A 84 -43.97 -24.56 -15.16
C ALA A 84 -44.33 -24.71 -13.66
N ASN A 85 -44.99 -25.81 -13.29
CA ASN A 85 -45.43 -26.10 -11.92
C ASN A 85 -44.47 -27.02 -11.13
N ASP A 86 -43.41 -27.54 -11.76
CA ASP A 86 -42.49 -28.51 -11.14
C ASP A 86 -41.02 -28.05 -11.31
N LYS A 87 -40.57 -27.24 -10.36
CA LYS A 87 -39.25 -26.60 -10.37
C LYS A 87 -38.10 -27.60 -10.24
N GLN A 88 -38.28 -28.67 -9.47
CA GLN A 88 -37.24 -29.67 -9.28
C GLN A 88 -36.99 -30.44 -10.57
N THR A 89 -38.07 -30.89 -11.22
CA THR A 89 -37.96 -31.63 -12.48
C THR A 89 -37.45 -30.75 -13.61
N TYR A 90 -37.86 -29.48 -13.67
CA TYR A 90 -37.28 -28.54 -14.63
C TYR A 90 -35.77 -28.40 -14.46
N SER A 91 -35.27 -28.18 -13.24
CA SER A 91 -33.84 -28.00 -12.98
C SER A 91 -33.02 -29.22 -13.44
N MET A 92 -33.54 -30.43 -13.19
CA MET A 92 -32.93 -31.68 -13.67
C MET A 92 -32.93 -31.79 -15.19
N LYS A 93 -34.08 -31.55 -15.84
CA LYS A 93 -34.19 -31.65 -17.31
C LYS A 93 -33.42 -30.55 -18.04
N MET A 94 -33.33 -29.37 -17.44
CA MET A 94 -32.50 -28.26 -17.89
C MET A 94 -31.03 -28.66 -17.90
N MET A 95 -30.54 -29.24 -16.80
CA MET A 95 -29.15 -29.71 -16.70
C MET A 95 -28.88 -30.85 -17.70
N GLU A 96 -29.84 -31.77 -17.92
CA GLU A 96 -29.74 -32.83 -18.93
C GLU A 96 -29.63 -32.25 -20.35
N LEU A 97 -30.45 -31.26 -20.68
CA LEU A 97 -30.44 -30.57 -21.98
C LEU A 97 -29.13 -29.80 -22.19
N GLN A 98 -28.67 -29.07 -21.16
CA GLN A 98 -27.38 -28.37 -21.18
C GLN A 98 -26.22 -29.34 -21.42
N LYS A 99 -26.21 -30.48 -20.73
CA LYS A 99 -25.18 -31.52 -20.89
C LYS A 99 -25.22 -32.15 -22.29
N LYS A 100 -26.40 -32.44 -22.83
CA LYS A 100 -26.57 -32.98 -24.20
C LYS A 100 -26.03 -32.05 -25.28
N ASN A 101 -26.17 -30.74 -25.09
CA ASN A 101 -25.68 -29.73 -26.04
C ASN A 101 -24.24 -29.27 -25.74
N GLY A 102 -23.53 -29.92 -24.80
CA GLY A 102 -22.14 -29.61 -24.48
C GLY A 102 -21.95 -28.27 -23.74
N TYR A 103 -23.00 -27.74 -23.11
CA TYR A 103 -22.90 -26.57 -22.26
C TYR A 103 -22.19 -26.94 -20.95
N SER A 104 -21.13 -26.20 -20.61
CA SER A 104 -20.37 -26.42 -19.37
C SER A 104 -20.62 -25.29 -18.39
N MET A 105 -21.28 -25.62 -17.28
CA MET A 105 -21.54 -24.67 -16.20
C MET A 105 -20.23 -24.19 -15.54
N PHE A 106 -19.21 -25.06 -15.44
CA PHE A 106 -17.90 -24.72 -14.89
C PHE A 106 -17.05 -23.83 -15.79
N GLY A 107 -17.25 -23.92 -17.11
CA GLY A 107 -16.62 -23.00 -18.06
C GLY A 107 -17.05 -21.54 -17.88
N ALA A 108 -18.19 -21.31 -17.19
CA ALA A 108 -18.74 -19.99 -16.95
C ALA A 108 -18.25 -19.31 -15.67
N CYS A 109 -17.81 -20.07 -14.65
CA CYS A 109 -17.33 -19.53 -13.37
C CYS A 109 -15.79 -19.41 -13.27
N LEU A 110 -15.04 -20.10 -14.13
CA LEU A 110 -13.57 -20.03 -14.18
C LEU A 110 -13.02 -18.58 -14.31
N PRO A 111 -13.64 -17.66 -15.09
CA PRO A 111 -13.21 -16.27 -15.14
C PRO A 111 -13.32 -15.54 -13.81
N MET A 112 -14.33 -15.87 -13.00
CA MET A 112 -14.55 -15.23 -11.71
C MET A 112 -13.47 -15.63 -10.70
N ILE A 113 -13.14 -16.93 -10.62
CA ILE A 113 -12.09 -17.43 -9.71
C ILE A 113 -10.75 -16.78 -10.04
N ILE A 114 -10.39 -16.72 -11.31
CA ILE A 114 -9.09 -16.18 -11.71
C ILE A 114 -9.05 -14.66 -11.54
N SER A 115 -10.14 -13.95 -11.86
CA SER A 115 -10.25 -12.51 -11.57
C SER A 115 -10.09 -12.23 -10.08
N PHE A 116 -10.65 -13.10 -9.22
CA PHE A 116 -10.52 -12.99 -7.77
C PHE A 116 -9.09 -13.27 -7.29
N VAL A 117 -8.40 -14.27 -7.84
CA VAL A 117 -6.99 -14.54 -7.54
C VAL A 117 -6.12 -13.35 -7.95
N ILE A 118 -6.31 -12.81 -9.16
CA ILE A 118 -5.58 -11.62 -9.63
C ILE A 118 -5.83 -10.42 -8.71
N LEU A 119 -7.08 -10.24 -8.25
CA LEU A 119 -7.44 -9.18 -7.31
C LEU A 119 -6.71 -9.34 -5.97
N ILE A 120 -6.71 -10.55 -5.38
CA ILE A 120 -6.00 -10.84 -4.12
C ILE A 120 -4.50 -10.57 -4.28
N VAL A 121 -3.92 -11.02 -5.39
CA VAL A 121 -2.50 -10.81 -5.70
C VAL A 121 -2.18 -9.32 -5.78
N ALA A 122 -3.02 -8.53 -6.46
CA ALA A 122 -2.86 -7.08 -6.52
C ALA A 122 -3.01 -6.41 -5.14
N ILE A 123 -4.05 -6.76 -4.37
CA ILE A 123 -4.26 -6.26 -3.00
C ILE A 123 -3.01 -6.52 -2.15
N SER A 124 -2.51 -7.75 -2.16
CA SER A 124 -1.32 -8.14 -1.40
C SER A 124 -0.08 -7.34 -1.80
N ALA A 125 0.10 -7.07 -3.10
CA ALA A 125 1.21 -6.26 -3.61
C ALA A 125 1.15 -4.81 -3.10
N PHE A 126 -0.02 -4.17 -3.25
CA PHE A 126 -0.21 -2.78 -2.85
C PHE A 126 -0.20 -2.59 -1.34
N GLN A 127 -0.73 -3.55 -0.57
CA GLN A 127 -0.64 -3.52 0.89
C GLN A 127 0.82 -3.64 1.37
N SER A 128 1.58 -4.61 0.82
CA SER A 128 3.00 -4.79 1.16
C SER A 128 3.82 -3.55 0.81
N PHE A 129 3.61 -2.98 -0.37
CA PHE A 129 4.32 -1.77 -0.77
C PHE A 129 3.88 -0.53 0.03
N SER A 130 2.60 -0.38 0.35
CA SER A 130 2.10 0.72 1.19
C SER A 130 2.75 0.70 2.57
N GLN A 131 2.90 -0.47 3.19
CA GLN A 131 3.63 -0.63 4.45
C GLN A 131 5.08 -0.19 4.29
N TYR A 132 5.76 -0.68 3.24
CA TYR A 132 7.13 -0.27 2.94
C TYR A 132 7.27 1.25 2.76
N ALA A 133 6.41 1.88 1.96
CA ALA A 133 6.45 3.30 1.69
C ALA A 133 6.23 4.15 2.96
N ASN A 134 5.25 3.77 3.79
CA ASN A 134 4.97 4.47 5.04
C ASN A 134 6.12 4.35 6.05
N LEU A 135 6.80 3.19 6.11
CA LEU A 135 7.95 3.02 6.99
C LEU A 135 9.17 3.77 6.47
N ASN A 136 9.46 3.66 5.17
CA ASN A 136 10.57 4.38 4.54
C ASN A 136 10.40 5.90 4.72
N MET A 137 9.17 6.41 4.63
CA MET A 137 8.88 7.81 4.94
C MET A 137 9.24 8.16 6.40
N TYR A 138 8.85 7.32 7.37
CA TYR A 138 9.22 7.50 8.77
C TYR A 138 10.74 7.48 8.96
N GLU A 139 11.43 6.47 8.41
CA GLU A 139 12.88 6.33 8.53
C GLU A 139 13.63 7.53 7.95
N GLN A 140 13.23 8.02 6.79
CA GLN A 140 13.87 9.17 6.16
C GLN A 140 13.62 10.46 6.95
N MET A 141 12.40 10.66 7.48
CA MET A 141 12.14 11.77 8.39
C MET A 141 13.02 11.66 9.65
N ALA A 142 13.11 10.48 10.26
CA ALA A 142 13.95 10.24 11.43
C ALA A 142 15.44 10.44 11.12
N HIS A 143 15.88 10.08 9.93
CA HIS A 143 17.25 10.28 9.47
C HIS A 143 17.59 11.77 9.37
N VAL A 144 16.75 12.58 8.72
CA VAL A 144 16.95 14.02 8.61
C VAL A 144 16.84 14.70 9.98
N TYR A 145 15.86 14.30 10.80
CA TYR A 145 15.73 14.74 12.20
C TYR A 145 17.04 14.52 12.98
N ASN A 146 17.58 13.31 12.91
CA ASN A 146 18.81 12.95 13.60
C ASN A 146 20.02 13.71 13.06
N GLN A 147 20.15 13.85 11.73
CA GLN A 147 21.25 14.62 11.13
C GLN A 147 21.29 16.06 11.63
N GLU A 148 20.12 16.68 11.76
CA GLU A 148 19.98 18.07 12.21
C GLU A 148 20.21 18.24 13.71
N ILE A 149 19.99 17.21 14.51
CA ILE A 149 20.33 17.24 15.94
C ILE A 149 21.80 16.90 16.16
N LEU A 150 22.30 15.87 15.49
CA LEU A 150 23.68 15.39 15.65
C LEU A 150 24.73 16.41 15.20
N GLN A 151 24.37 17.43 14.43
CA GLN A 151 25.26 18.56 14.17
C GLN A 151 25.69 19.31 15.44
N TYR A 152 24.93 19.20 16.54
CA TYR A 152 25.29 19.77 17.85
C TYR A 152 25.97 18.77 18.78
N ALA A 153 26.16 17.51 18.35
CA ALA A 153 26.80 16.45 19.11
C ALA A 153 28.32 16.35 18.78
N PRO A 154 29.13 15.80 19.70
CA PRO A 154 30.52 15.45 19.44
C PRO A 154 30.66 14.26 18.48
N GLU A 155 31.68 14.30 17.63
CA GLU A 155 32.15 13.14 16.87
C GLU A 155 33.37 12.53 17.57
N GLY A 156 33.11 11.63 18.52
CA GLY A 156 34.13 10.96 19.32
C GLY A 156 34.53 9.58 18.80
N ILE A 157 35.64 9.07 19.31
CA ILE A 157 36.10 7.70 19.15
C ILE A 157 35.35 6.82 20.15
N ASP A 158 34.83 5.69 19.68
CA ASP A 158 34.11 4.74 20.52
C ASP A 158 35.07 3.79 21.24
N TYR A 159 35.35 4.09 22.50
CA TYR A 159 36.17 3.27 23.38
C TYR A 159 35.42 2.09 23.98
N ARG A 160 36.13 0.97 24.26
CA ARG A 160 35.63 -0.17 25.05
C ARG A 160 36.54 -0.51 26.24
N LEU A 161 36.00 -1.15 27.27
CA LEU A 161 36.80 -1.65 28.39
C LEU A 161 37.70 -2.83 28.00
N SER A 162 37.23 -3.67 27.10
CA SER A 162 38.00 -4.76 26.51
C SER A 162 37.39 -5.14 25.16
N SER A 163 38.23 -5.55 24.20
CA SER A 163 37.78 -6.05 22.90
C SER A 163 38.73 -7.15 22.42
N GLU A 164 38.18 -8.21 21.82
CA GLU A 164 38.97 -9.23 21.11
C GLU A 164 39.40 -8.75 19.71
N ASP A 165 38.72 -7.72 19.18
CA ASP A 165 39.04 -7.08 17.90
C ASP A 165 40.03 -5.92 18.13
N GLU A 166 41.26 -6.07 17.61
CA GLU A 166 42.35 -5.08 17.71
C GLU A 166 42.03 -3.74 17.00
N SER A 167 41.02 -3.71 16.11
CA SER A 167 40.58 -2.48 15.43
C SER A 167 39.70 -1.58 16.30
N VAL A 168 39.19 -2.10 17.41
CA VAL A 168 38.36 -1.34 18.34
C VAL A 168 39.23 -0.76 19.45
N PRO A 169 39.28 0.57 19.60
CA PRO A 169 40.13 1.20 20.59
C PRO A 169 39.66 0.82 22.00
N VAL A 170 40.57 0.19 22.75
CA VAL A 170 40.37 -0.14 24.15
C VAL A 170 40.87 1.02 24.97
N VAL A 171 40.15 1.30 26.05
CA VAL A 171 40.57 2.21 27.09
C VAL A 171 41.94 1.78 27.64
N THR A 172 42.95 2.65 27.52
CA THR A 172 44.33 2.32 27.96
C THR A 172 44.83 3.15 29.14
N TRP A 173 44.10 4.19 29.55
CA TRP A 173 44.45 5.01 30.71
C TRP A 173 43.85 4.44 32.01
N ASP A 174 44.53 4.63 33.14
CA ASP A 174 44.11 4.16 34.48
C ASP A 174 42.98 5.06 35.01
N TRP A 175 41.78 4.52 35.28
CA TRP A 175 40.59 5.34 35.59
C TRP A 175 40.29 5.43 37.09
N GLU A 176 40.28 6.65 37.63
CA GLU A 176 39.43 6.98 38.78
C GLU A 176 38.07 7.49 38.26
N SER A 177 36.97 7.01 38.85
CA SER A 177 35.61 7.41 38.46
C SER A 177 35.45 8.94 38.56
N GLY A 178 35.11 9.59 37.45
CA GLY A 178 34.91 11.04 37.36
C GLY A 178 36.06 11.86 36.78
N GLU A 179 37.19 11.24 36.40
CA GLU A 179 38.24 11.95 35.65
C GLU A 179 37.88 12.07 34.16
N THR A 180 38.19 13.24 33.58
CA THR A 180 37.94 13.56 32.17
C THR A 180 39.25 13.51 31.38
N HIS A 181 39.27 12.73 30.31
CA HIS A 181 40.38 12.66 29.35
C HIS A 181 40.04 13.45 28.08
N GLU A 182 40.96 14.30 27.61
CA GLU A 182 40.79 15.05 26.37
C GLU A 182 41.61 14.42 25.24
N GLU A 183 40.96 14.06 24.15
CA GLU A 183 41.63 13.58 22.95
C GLU A 183 40.92 14.11 21.70
N GLY A 184 41.68 14.74 20.80
CA GLY A 184 41.15 15.26 19.54
C GLY A 184 40.10 16.37 19.71
N GLY A 185 40.10 17.11 20.83
CA GLY A 185 39.08 18.11 21.14
C GLY A 185 37.75 17.52 21.63
N ILE A 186 37.76 16.26 22.05
CA ILE A 186 36.62 15.56 22.65
C ILE A 186 37.02 15.14 24.08
N LEU A 187 36.09 15.33 25.00
CA LEU A 187 36.21 15.05 26.42
C LEU A 187 35.48 13.75 26.75
N TYR A 188 36.23 12.75 27.21
CA TYR A 188 35.74 11.43 27.60
C TYR A 188 35.76 11.33 29.12
N THR A 189 34.62 11.10 29.74
CA THR A 189 34.49 10.99 31.21
C THR A 189 33.83 9.67 31.56
N VAL A 190 34.44 8.90 32.46
CA VAL A 190 33.88 7.62 32.88
C VAL A 190 33.37 7.68 34.30
N TYR A 191 32.20 7.11 34.49
CA TYR A 191 31.55 7.03 35.78
C TYR A 191 30.82 5.70 35.93
N LEU A 192 30.62 5.32 37.19
CA LEU A 192 29.84 4.16 37.58
C LEU A 192 28.38 4.56 37.80
N ASP A 193 27.48 3.97 37.02
CA ASP A 193 26.04 4.03 37.24
C ASP A 193 25.59 2.71 37.89
N GLY A 194 25.63 2.68 39.23
CA GLY A 194 25.44 1.45 40.00
C GLY A 194 26.63 0.49 39.81
N THR A 195 26.44 -0.55 38.99
CA THR A 195 27.48 -1.55 38.65
C THR A 195 27.94 -1.47 37.21
N ILE A 196 27.40 -0.54 36.43
CA ILE A 196 27.64 -0.43 34.98
C ILE A 196 28.65 0.71 34.74
N HIS A 197 29.68 0.45 33.95
CA HIS A 197 30.60 1.47 33.49
C HIS A 197 29.99 2.23 32.31
N ARG A 198 29.80 3.54 32.46
CA ARG A 198 29.31 4.39 31.38
C ARG A 198 30.39 5.37 30.94
N MET A 199 30.50 5.53 29.63
CA MET A 199 31.28 6.60 29.02
C MET A 199 30.36 7.77 28.73
N ARG A 200 30.71 8.97 29.18
CA ARG A 200 30.14 10.24 28.74
C ARG A 200 31.12 10.92 27.78
N VAL A 201 30.63 11.30 26.61
CA VAL A 201 31.42 11.95 25.57
C VAL A 201 30.86 13.34 25.31
N VAL A 202 31.71 14.35 25.47
CA VAL A 202 31.36 15.77 25.35
C VAL A 202 32.36 16.45 24.42
N SER A 203 31.94 17.42 23.60
CA SER A 203 32.92 18.19 22.81
C SER A 203 33.66 19.22 23.67
N ALA A 204 34.93 19.48 23.38
CA ALA A 204 35.61 20.65 23.93
C ALA A 204 35.11 21.96 23.27
N ASP A 205 34.49 21.88 22.10
CA ASP A 205 33.81 23.01 21.46
C ASP A 205 32.50 23.31 22.21
N GLU A 206 32.44 24.50 22.82
CA GLU A 206 31.28 24.96 23.59
C GLU A 206 30.02 25.19 22.71
N SER A 207 30.17 25.28 21.38
CA SER A 207 29.03 25.41 20.46
C SER A 207 28.26 24.09 20.30
N LYS A 208 28.87 22.97 20.69
CA LYS A 208 28.23 21.65 20.73
C LYS A 208 27.53 21.48 22.08
N CYS A 209 26.20 21.60 22.03
CA CYS A 209 25.32 21.56 23.19
C CYS A 209 24.68 20.18 23.44
N ILE A 210 25.10 19.14 22.71
CA ILE A 210 24.67 17.76 22.93
C ILE A 210 25.85 16.93 23.39
N TYR A 211 25.62 16.02 24.33
CA TYR A 211 26.57 14.98 24.71
C TYR A 211 25.90 13.61 24.57
N TYR A 212 26.69 12.56 24.51
CA TYR A 212 26.15 11.19 24.51
C TYR A 212 26.81 10.31 25.55
N GLU A 213 26.05 9.32 25.99
CA GLU A 213 26.51 8.31 26.93
C GLU A 213 26.26 6.92 26.36
N TYR A 214 27.15 5.97 26.65
CA TYR A 214 26.97 4.57 26.26
C TYR A 214 27.56 3.62 27.30
N ASN A 215 27.06 2.38 27.29
CA ASN A 215 27.53 1.31 28.17
C ASN A 215 28.86 0.74 27.65
N LEU A 216 29.89 0.77 28.47
CA LEU A 216 31.21 0.23 28.13
C LEU A 216 31.33 -1.29 28.35
N ASP A 217 30.41 -1.86 29.12
CA ASP A 217 30.36 -3.29 29.44
C ASP A 217 29.61 -4.11 28.36
N GLU A 218 28.94 -3.45 27.40
CA GLU A 218 28.20 -4.08 26.30
C GLU A 218 29.02 -4.15 25.00
N ASP A 219 28.87 -5.25 24.26
CA ASP A 219 29.48 -5.40 22.93
C ASP A 219 28.83 -4.52 21.85
N THR A 220 27.60 -4.05 22.09
CA THR A 220 26.83 -3.18 21.21
C THR A 220 26.89 -1.73 21.70
N LEU A 221 27.37 -0.82 20.85
CA LEU A 221 27.46 0.62 21.13
C LEU A 221 26.10 1.30 21.01
N ASN A 222 25.29 1.20 22.06
CA ASN A 222 24.02 1.91 22.16
C ASN A 222 24.24 3.30 22.78
N ARG A 223 24.33 4.32 21.94
CA ARG A 223 24.50 5.72 22.35
C ARG A 223 23.15 6.33 22.75
N THR A 224 23.13 7.00 23.90
CA THR A 224 22.00 7.80 24.37
C THR A 224 22.40 9.26 24.36
N TYR A 225 21.66 10.12 23.65
CA TYR A 225 22.01 11.53 23.46
C TYR A 225 21.20 12.43 24.39
N TYR A 226 21.86 13.42 24.97
CA TYR A 226 21.29 14.36 25.93
C TYR A 226 21.69 15.79 25.61
N VAL A 227 20.84 16.74 25.98
CA VAL A 227 21.13 18.18 25.87
C VAL A 227 21.93 18.63 27.09
N ASP A 228 23.05 19.31 26.85
CA ASP A 228 23.78 20.07 27.86
C ASP A 228 23.10 21.44 28.04
N THR A 229 22.20 21.49 29.02
CA THR A 229 21.41 22.69 29.36
C THR A 229 22.29 23.88 29.70
N ASP A 230 23.42 23.66 30.40
CA ASP A 230 24.31 24.75 30.79
C ASP A 230 24.96 25.38 29.55
N ARG A 231 25.41 24.56 28.61
CA ARG A 231 25.96 25.04 27.33
C ARG A 231 24.92 25.74 26.47
N LEU A 232 23.72 25.17 26.38
CA LEU A 232 22.67 25.69 25.51
C LEU A 232 22.09 27.02 26.04
N TYR A 233 21.82 27.11 27.33
CA TYR A 233 21.09 28.25 27.92
C TYR A 233 22.00 29.27 28.62
N THR A 234 23.01 28.79 29.36
CA THR A 234 23.80 29.63 30.28
C THR A 234 25.05 30.19 29.61
N SER A 235 25.70 29.44 28.72
CA SER A 235 26.97 29.84 28.08
C SER A 235 26.83 30.94 27.01
N GLY A 236 25.61 31.36 26.67
CA GLY A 236 25.36 32.59 25.92
C GLY A 236 25.83 32.62 24.47
N GLN A 237 26.13 31.46 23.87
CA GLN A 237 26.62 31.39 22.49
C GLN A 237 25.50 31.57 21.45
N ASP A 238 24.26 31.20 21.77
CA ASP A 238 23.11 31.33 20.89
C ASP A 238 21.97 32.13 21.56
N ALA A 239 21.90 33.42 21.24
CA ALA A 239 20.86 34.32 21.74
C ALA A 239 19.47 33.96 21.18
N GLU A 240 19.40 33.31 20.02
CA GLU A 240 18.15 32.83 19.42
C GLU A 240 17.63 31.62 20.20
N ALA A 241 18.50 30.65 20.49
CA ALA A 241 18.16 29.50 21.32
C ALA A 241 17.65 29.93 22.70
N LYS A 242 18.36 30.83 23.36
CA LYS A 242 17.95 31.33 24.67
C LYS A 242 16.57 31.99 24.64
N ALA A 243 16.32 32.86 23.66
CA ALA A 243 15.03 33.53 23.52
C ALA A 243 13.89 32.54 23.24
N ALA A 244 14.13 31.51 22.44
CA ALA A 244 13.16 30.45 22.19
C ALA A 244 12.86 29.60 23.44
N ILE A 245 13.90 29.23 24.19
CA ILE A 245 13.77 28.49 25.46
C ILE A 245 13.00 29.33 26.50
N ASP A 246 13.31 30.62 26.61
CA ASP A 246 12.59 31.53 27.49
C ASP A 246 11.09 31.61 27.13
N ALA A 247 10.74 31.62 25.84
CA ALA A 247 9.35 31.59 25.38
C ALA A 247 8.64 30.27 25.76
N ILE A 248 9.32 29.12 25.62
CA ILE A 248 8.78 27.80 26.03
C ILE A 248 8.51 27.78 27.54
N LEU A 249 9.43 28.32 28.34
CA LEU A 249 9.26 28.42 29.81
C LEU A 249 8.09 29.33 30.17
N GLU A 250 7.92 30.45 29.46
CA GLU A 250 6.84 31.40 29.69
C GLU A 250 5.46 30.78 29.38
N GLU A 251 5.34 30.03 28.27
CA GLU A 251 4.12 29.28 27.93
C GLU A 251 3.74 28.24 29.00
N ARG A 252 4.75 27.68 29.68
CA ARG A 252 4.58 26.70 30.76
C ARG A 252 4.35 27.32 32.14
N GLU A 253 4.30 28.65 32.24
CA GLU A 253 4.29 29.38 33.52
C GLU A 253 5.44 28.94 34.45
N ALA A 254 6.58 28.56 33.87
CA ALA A 254 7.76 28.06 34.56
C ALA A 254 8.88 29.10 34.60
N SER A 255 9.87 28.88 35.47
CA SER A 255 11.04 29.74 35.60
C SER A 255 12.31 28.95 35.29
N SER A 256 13.31 29.61 34.69
CA SER A 256 14.64 29.02 34.45
C SER A 256 15.37 28.63 35.74
N SER A 257 14.91 29.06 36.92
CA SER A 257 15.40 28.55 38.21
C SER A 257 14.92 27.13 38.53
N ASN A 258 13.87 26.64 37.86
CA ASN A 258 13.41 25.27 37.97
C ASN A 258 14.21 24.40 36.98
N THR A 259 15.17 23.65 37.50
CA THR A 259 16.10 22.83 36.70
C THR A 259 15.39 21.82 35.81
N ASP A 260 14.34 21.15 36.29
CA ASP A 260 13.61 20.16 35.49
C ASP A 260 12.88 20.85 34.32
N ALA A 261 12.20 21.96 34.59
CA ALA A 261 11.50 22.72 33.55
C ALA A 261 12.46 23.32 32.51
N LEU A 262 13.64 23.76 32.94
CA LEU A 262 14.67 24.27 32.04
C LEU A 262 15.26 23.14 31.18
N ASN A 263 15.54 21.98 31.76
CA ASN A 263 16.01 20.81 31.01
C ASN A 263 14.98 20.36 29.96
N ASP A 264 13.71 20.30 30.33
CA ASP A 264 12.63 19.96 29.41
C ASP A 264 12.51 21.01 28.29
N ALA A 265 12.53 22.31 28.61
CA ALA A 265 12.46 23.37 27.60
C ALA A 265 13.65 23.37 26.63
N CYS A 266 14.87 23.13 27.13
CA CYS A 266 16.07 22.97 26.31
C CYS A 266 15.96 21.75 25.38
N ARG A 267 15.43 20.64 25.90
CA ARG A 267 15.16 19.44 25.10
C ARG A 267 14.14 19.74 24.00
N ASP A 268 13.01 20.33 24.33
CA ASP A 268 11.96 20.65 23.35
C ASP A 268 12.46 21.59 22.25
N TYR A 269 13.33 22.54 22.58
CA TYR A 269 13.95 23.42 21.57
C TYR A 269 14.79 22.63 20.55
N ILE A 270 15.59 21.66 21.00
CA ILE A 270 16.41 20.82 20.10
C ILE A 270 15.53 19.86 19.30
N GLU A 271 14.54 19.25 19.93
CA GLU A 271 13.56 18.38 19.28
C GLU A 271 12.71 19.14 18.24
N ASP A 272 12.37 20.41 18.49
CA ASP A 272 11.69 21.31 17.56
C ASP A 272 12.50 21.55 16.28
N LYS A 273 13.81 21.78 16.41
CA LYS A 273 14.71 21.93 15.24
C LYS A 273 14.74 20.66 14.39
N GLY A 274 14.87 19.49 15.03
CA GLY A 274 14.86 18.20 14.32
C GLY A 274 13.52 17.94 13.61
N SER A 275 12.40 18.15 14.31
CA SER A 275 11.06 17.89 13.77
C SER A 275 10.68 18.89 12.66
N LEU A 276 11.16 20.14 12.75
CA LEU A 276 11.02 21.12 11.67
C LEU A 276 11.76 20.67 10.41
N ALA A 277 12.99 20.16 10.55
CA ALA A 277 13.76 19.67 9.42
C ALA A 277 13.12 18.43 8.78
N ALA A 278 12.62 17.49 9.60
CA ALA A 278 11.84 16.34 9.11
C ALA A 278 10.61 16.79 8.32
N ALA A 279 9.88 17.79 8.80
CA ALA A 279 8.72 18.34 8.10
C ALA A 279 9.10 19.04 6.78
N ASN A 280 10.23 19.76 6.75
CA ASN A 280 10.74 20.37 5.53
C ASN A 280 11.12 19.31 4.49
N TRP A 281 11.81 18.24 4.91
CA TRP A 281 12.11 17.10 4.03
C TRP A 281 10.83 16.45 3.51
N PHE A 282 9.85 16.20 4.38
CA PHE A 282 8.57 15.61 3.97
C PHE A 282 7.89 16.44 2.87
N ARG A 283 7.87 17.77 3.01
CA ARG A 283 7.23 18.67 2.03
C ARG A 283 8.03 18.82 0.73
N ALA A 284 9.35 18.70 0.79
CA ALA A 284 10.24 18.98 -0.34
C ALA A 284 10.58 17.73 -1.18
N GLU A 285 10.83 16.59 -0.52
CA GLU A 285 11.41 15.40 -1.15
C GLU A 285 10.47 14.20 -1.17
N ASN A 286 9.56 14.11 -0.20
CA ASN A 286 8.57 13.03 -0.15
C ASN A 286 7.25 13.48 -0.78
N ASP A 287 7.11 13.27 -2.09
CA ASP A 287 5.86 13.53 -2.81
C ASP A 287 5.07 12.22 -3.08
N PRO A 288 4.27 11.73 -2.11
CA PRO A 288 3.37 10.61 -2.33
C PRO A 288 2.08 11.02 -3.06
N SER A 289 1.99 12.27 -3.53
CA SER A 289 0.78 12.81 -4.12
C SER A 289 0.57 12.31 -5.55
N PHE A 290 -0.69 12.33 -5.98
CA PHE A 290 -1.04 12.09 -7.37
C PHE A 290 -2.31 12.87 -7.71
N LEU A 291 -2.20 13.78 -8.68
CA LEU A 291 -3.26 14.69 -9.07
C LEU A 291 -3.71 15.57 -7.89
N TRP A 292 -4.91 15.34 -7.36
CA TRP A 292 -5.44 16.05 -6.19
C TRP A 292 -5.32 15.22 -4.89
N ILE A 293 -4.83 13.98 -4.97
CA ILE A 293 -4.66 13.08 -3.83
C ILE A 293 -3.32 13.39 -3.19
N LYS A 294 -3.32 13.65 -1.89
CA LYS A 294 -2.11 14.08 -1.16
C LYS A 294 -1.19 12.93 -0.79
N ASN A 295 -1.73 11.76 -0.45
CA ASN A 295 -0.98 10.54 -0.20
C ASN A 295 -1.71 9.32 -0.76
N VAL A 296 -1.13 8.69 -1.78
CA VAL A 296 -1.71 7.51 -2.45
C VAL A 296 -1.69 6.23 -1.61
N TRP A 297 -0.89 6.17 -0.54
CA TRP A 297 -0.73 4.97 0.29
C TRP A 297 -1.77 4.83 1.38
N TYR A 298 -2.43 5.92 1.75
CA TYR A 298 -3.53 5.84 2.70
C TYR A 298 -4.88 5.64 1.98
N PRO A 299 -5.87 5.06 2.70
CA PRO A 299 -7.26 5.23 2.31
C PRO A 299 -7.53 6.73 2.26
N ASP A 300 -8.46 7.11 1.42
CA ASP A 300 -8.57 8.51 1.06
C ASP A 300 -9.90 9.08 1.73
N VAL A 301 -10.44 8.36 2.71
CA VAL A 301 -11.62 8.79 3.48
C VAL A 301 -11.38 10.09 4.28
N SER A 302 -12.44 10.84 4.59
CA SER A 302 -12.37 12.18 5.25
C SER A 302 -11.72 12.22 6.64
N TYR A 303 -11.42 11.06 7.22
CA TYR A 303 -10.76 10.89 8.52
C TYR A 303 -9.39 10.22 8.38
N ALA A 304 -8.92 9.99 7.15
CA ALA A 304 -7.57 9.52 6.86
C ALA A 304 -6.79 10.69 6.27
N HIS A 305 -5.70 11.03 6.93
CA HIS A 305 -4.89 12.20 6.63
C HIS A 305 -3.60 11.83 5.90
N PRO A 306 -2.96 12.74 5.15
CA PRO A 306 -1.68 12.45 4.50
C PRO A 306 -0.59 11.94 5.45
N ILE A 307 -0.62 12.42 6.70
CA ILE A 307 0.09 11.86 7.84
C ILE A 307 -0.95 11.37 8.84
N GLN A 308 -0.84 10.11 9.26
CA GLN A 308 -1.76 9.53 10.24
C GLN A 308 -1.32 9.83 11.67
N ASP A 309 -2.23 9.66 12.62
CA ASP A 309 -1.85 9.55 14.03
C ASP A 309 -1.04 8.25 14.28
N TYR A 310 -0.34 8.20 15.42
CA TYR A 310 0.49 7.05 15.76
C TYR A 310 -0.30 5.73 15.82
N ASN A 311 -1.55 5.76 16.31
CA ASN A 311 -2.35 4.54 16.45
C ASN A 311 -2.72 3.97 15.08
N GLU A 312 -3.11 4.81 14.14
CA GLU A 312 -3.39 4.42 12.75
C GLU A 312 -2.13 4.00 12.00
N PHE A 313 -1.04 4.75 12.15
CA PHE A 313 0.28 4.38 11.63
C PHE A 313 0.67 2.99 12.12
N SER A 314 0.65 2.76 13.43
CA SER A 314 1.04 1.50 14.06
C SER A 314 0.17 0.32 13.62
N LYS A 315 -1.15 0.50 13.53
CA LYS A 315 -2.10 -0.53 13.04
C LYS A 315 -1.82 -0.97 11.61
N SER A 316 -1.21 -0.11 10.79
CA SER A 316 -0.96 -0.45 9.39
C SER A 316 0.06 -1.60 9.21
N PHE A 317 0.88 -1.90 10.23
CA PHE A 317 2.03 -2.81 10.11
C PHE A 317 1.83 -4.27 10.56
N SER A 318 0.71 -4.67 11.17
CA SER A 318 0.29 -6.08 11.40
C SER A 318 1.41 -7.11 11.74
N GLN A 319 2.45 -6.74 12.53
CA GLN A 319 3.63 -7.56 12.88
C GLN A 319 4.61 -7.93 11.74
N ASN A 320 4.71 -7.12 10.68
CA ASN A 320 5.54 -7.42 9.50
C ASN A 320 6.97 -6.85 9.51
N ILE A 321 7.51 -6.52 10.70
CA ILE A 321 8.88 -6.02 10.82
C ILE A 321 9.76 -7.14 11.31
N ILE A 322 10.89 -7.33 10.65
CA ILE A 322 11.85 -8.38 10.97
C ILE A 322 13.04 -7.73 11.65
N LEU A 323 13.30 -8.15 12.89
CA LEU A 323 14.48 -7.80 13.67
C LEU A 323 15.74 -8.45 13.08
N ALA A 324 16.91 -7.95 13.46
CA ALA A 324 18.21 -8.40 12.94
C ALA A 324 18.45 -9.89 13.21
N ASN A 325 17.82 -10.40 14.27
CA ASN A 325 17.83 -11.81 14.66
C ASN A 325 16.82 -12.68 13.87
N GLY A 326 16.10 -12.11 12.90
CA GLY A 326 15.11 -12.78 12.05
C GLY A 326 13.71 -12.93 12.67
N GLN A 327 13.48 -12.44 13.89
CA GLN A 327 12.17 -12.52 14.55
C GLN A 327 11.23 -11.41 14.07
N LYS A 328 9.93 -11.67 14.10
CA LYS A 328 8.91 -10.67 13.81
C LYS A 328 8.53 -9.90 15.06
N ALA A 329 8.38 -8.58 14.93
CA ALA A 329 7.91 -7.73 16.00
C ALA A 329 6.82 -6.75 15.56
N ALA A 330 6.09 -6.24 16.54
CA ALA A 330 5.14 -5.15 16.31
C ALA A 330 5.90 -3.82 16.23
N ILE A 331 5.50 -2.94 15.32
CA ILE A 331 6.07 -1.60 15.19
C ILE A 331 6.07 -0.82 16.51
N GLY A 332 5.01 -0.97 17.31
CA GLY A 332 4.89 -0.27 18.59
C GLY A 332 5.79 -0.79 19.72
N THR A 333 6.56 -1.86 19.50
CA THR A 333 7.65 -2.23 20.42
C THR A 333 8.99 -1.65 20.01
N ILE A 334 9.04 -0.96 18.87
CA ILE A 334 10.26 -0.41 18.26
C ILE A 334 10.19 1.11 18.21
N ILE A 335 9.04 1.65 17.81
CA ILE A 335 8.79 3.09 17.73
C ILE A 335 7.82 3.48 18.85
N ASP A 336 8.25 4.39 19.71
CA ASP A 336 7.38 4.95 20.74
C ASP A 336 6.39 5.98 20.19
N ALA A 337 5.23 6.12 20.84
CA ALA A 337 4.22 7.10 20.43
C ALA A 337 4.76 8.54 20.53
N GLY A 338 5.52 8.85 21.59
CA GLY A 338 6.11 10.17 21.80
C GLY A 338 7.17 10.50 20.74
N GLU A 339 7.99 9.52 20.34
CA GLU A 339 8.98 9.69 19.26
C GLU A 339 8.29 10.02 17.93
N TYR A 340 7.21 9.30 17.59
CA TYR A 340 6.44 9.56 16.37
C TYR A 340 5.74 10.93 16.40
N GLU A 341 5.14 11.28 17.54
CA GLU A 341 4.46 12.57 17.73
C GLU A 341 5.44 13.74 17.61
N ASN A 342 6.61 13.63 18.24
CA ASN A 342 7.70 14.60 18.13
C ASN A 342 8.18 14.73 16.67
N LEU A 343 8.53 13.61 16.03
CA LEU A 343 8.99 13.61 14.63
C LEU A 343 8.03 14.33 13.68
N THR A 344 6.73 14.22 13.95
CA THR A 344 5.66 14.75 13.10
C THR A 344 5.04 16.04 13.66
N ALA A 345 5.66 16.70 14.64
CA ALA A 345 5.11 17.87 15.33
C ALA A 345 4.77 19.02 14.37
N HIS A 346 5.65 19.30 13.42
CA HIS A 346 5.49 20.37 12.41
C HIS A 346 4.60 20.00 11.22
N LEU A 347 3.98 18.82 11.22
CA LEU A 347 3.09 18.32 10.16
C LEU A 347 1.60 18.42 10.53
N GLY A 348 1.24 19.42 11.35
CA GLY A 348 -0.15 19.62 11.83
C GLY A 348 -1.16 19.85 10.69
N GLU A 349 -0.80 20.66 9.69
CA GLU A 349 -1.66 20.86 8.52
C GLU A 349 -1.89 19.54 7.77
N GLU A 350 -0.83 18.73 7.63
CA GLU A 350 -0.89 17.43 6.97
C GLU A 350 -1.64 16.37 7.77
N LYS A 351 -1.73 16.52 9.09
CA LYS A 351 -2.53 15.68 9.99
C LYS A 351 -4.02 16.05 10.00
N GLU A 352 -4.38 17.23 9.50
CA GLU A 352 -5.78 17.69 9.47
C GLU A 352 -6.36 17.76 8.05
N GLN A 353 -5.52 18.00 7.03
CA GLN A 353 -5.99 18.17 5.67
C GLN A 353 -6.64 16.89 5.13
N ALA A 354 -7.66 17.07 4.30
CA ALA A 354 -8.30 15.97 3.61
C ALA A 354 -7.39 15.41 2.50
N ASN A 355 -7.34 14.08 2.38
CA ASN A 355 -6.49 13.42 1.38
C ASN A 355 -6.95 13.64 -0.09
N GLY A 356 -8.28 13.73 -0.36
CA GLY A 356 -8.81 14.06 -1.69
C GLY A 356 -9.72 13.02 -2.38
N TYR A 357 -10.22 11.99 -1.67
CA TYR A 357 -10.68 10.73 -2.29
C TYR A 357 -12.00 10.64 -2.94
N PHE A 358 -12.98 11.36 -2.44
CA PHE A 358 -14.36 10.98 -2.71
C PHE A 358 -14.62 10.95 -4.21
N ILE A 359 -13.90 11.79 -4.95
CA ILE A 359 -13.85 11.82 -6.40
C ILE A 359 -13.34 10.48 -6.98
N LEU A 360 -12.18 9.98 -6.54
CA LEU A 360 -11.58 8.76 -7.08
C LEU A 360 -12.45 7.52 -6.79
N ILE A 361 -13.02 7.37 -5.59
CA ILE A 361 -13.93 6.24 -5.31
C ILE A 361 -15.13 6.29 -6.26
N VAL A 362 -15.77 7.46 -6.36
CA VAL A 362 -16.98 7.62 -7.18
C VAL A 362 -16.67 7.29 -8.65
N VAL A 363 -15.54 7.77 -9.17
CA VAL A 363 -15.06 7.42 -10.52
C VAL A 363 -14.82 5.92 -10.65
N THR A 364 -14.18 5.29 -9.66
CA THR A 364 -13.82 3.87 -9.67
C THR A 364 -15.07 2.99 -9.66
N ILE A 365 -16.02 3.26 -8.76
CA ILE A 365 -17.32 2.57 -8.72
C ILE A 365 -18.08 2.79 -10.02
N GLY A 366 -18.10 4.02 -10.55
CA GLY A 366 -18.73 4.34 -11.82
C GLY A 366 -18.16 3.51 -12.99
N LEU A 367 -16.84 3.38 -13.06
CA LEU A 367 -16.15 2.55 -14.06
C LEU A 367 -16.46 1.05 -13.89
N MET A 368 -16.49 0.55 -12.65
CA MET A 368 -16.85 -0.85 -12.35
C MET A 368 -18.29 -1.15 -12.78
N VAL A 369 -19.24 -0.27 -12.44
CA VAL A 369 -20.65 -0.38 -12.83
C VAL A 369 -20.78 -0.36 -14.35
N LEU A 370 -20.07 0.56 -15.02
CA LEU A 370 -20.07 0.65 -16.48
C LEU A 370 -19.51 -0.63 -17.12
N GLN A 371 -18.37 -1.13 -16.62
CA GLN A 371 -17.76 -2.38 -17.09
C GLN A 371 -18.73 -3.57 -16.92
N GLN A 372 -19.41 -3.67 -15.78
CA GLN A 372 -20.40 -4.70 -15.52
C GLN A 372 -21.59 -4.58 -16.48
N PHE A 373 -22.11 -3.37 -16.71
CA PHE A 373 -23.22 -3.12 -17.63
C PHE A 373 -22.90 -3.58 -19.05
N ILE A 374 -21.70 -3.27 -19.56
CA ILE A 374 -21.23 -3.69 -20.88
C ILE A 374 -21.15 -5.23 -20.96
N MET A 375 -20.62 -5.89 -19.92
CA MET A 375 -20.52 -7.34 -19.87
C MET A 375 -21.90 -8.03 -19.82
N MET A 376 -22.85 -7.46 -19.08
CA MET A 376 -24.23 -7.96 -19.00
C MET A 376 -24.96 -7.85 -20.33
N LYS A 377 -24.79 -6.74 -21.06
CA LYS A 377 -25.39 -6.59 -22.41
C LYS A 377 -24.94 -7.71 -23.34
N SER A 378 -23.69 -8.14 -23.21
CA SER A 378 -23.12 -9.28 -23.93
C SER A 378 -23.74 -10.63 -23.52
N GLN A 379 -24.23 -10.80 -22.28
CA GLN A 379 -24.68 -12.09 -21.74
C GLN A 379 -26.21 -12.20 -21.55
N LYS A 380 -26.98 -11.18 -21.94
CA LYS A 380 -28.43 -11.07 -21.66
C LYS A 380 -29.25 -12.29 -22.08
N GLU A 381 -29.00 -12.84 -23.27
CA GLU A 381 -29.75 -13.99 -23.80
C GLU A 381 -29.45 -15.31 -23.06
N ALA A 382 -28.22 -15.50 -22.59
CA ALA A 382 -27.83 -16.71 -21.86
C ALA A 382 -28.48 -16.81 -20.47
N ASN A 383 -28.79 -15.67 -19.86
CA ASN A 383 -29.25 -15.62 -18.47
C ASN A 383 -30.78 -15.67 -18.33
N GLN A 384 -31.53 -15.39 -19.41
CA GLN A 384 -32.99 -15.33 -19.37
C GLN A 384 -33.65 -16.70 -19.10
N TYR A 385 -33.01 -17.79 -19.50
CA TYR A 385 -33.58 -19.14 -19.48
C TYR A 385 -33.00 -20.04 -18.37
N GLN A 386 -32.30 -19.47 -17.39
CA GLN A 386 -31.69 -20.25 -16.31
C GLN A 386 -32.70 -20.76 -15.25
N THR A 387 -33.93 -20.21 -15.19
CA THR A 387 -34.94 -20.60 -14.19
C THR A 387 -36.36 -20.51 -14.75
N VAL A 388 -37.27 -21.38 -14.30
CA VAL A 388 -38.69 -21.41 -14.70
C VAL A 388 -39.44 -20.12 -14.39
N ASP A 389 -39.16 -19.50 -13.25
CA ASP A 389 -40.01 -18.42 -12.71
C ASP A 389 -39.47 -17.01 -13.04
N GLY A 390 -38.43 -16.91 -13.86
CA GLY A 390 -37.64 -15.68 -13.98
C GLY A 390 -36.81 -15.35 -12.73
N GLN A 391 -36.70 -16.27 -11.76
CA GLN A 391 -35.81 -16.15 -10.61
C GLN A 391 -34.35 -15.87 -11.01
N GLY A 392 -33.84 -16.44 -12.10
CA GLY A 392 -32.51 -16.20 -12.62
C GLY A 392 -32.32 -14.75 -13.09
N ALA A 393 -33.32 -14.18 -13.76
CA ALA A 393 -33.33 -12.77 -14.11
C ALA A 393 -33.40 -11.87 -12.87
N ARG A 394 -34.13 -12.29 -11.82
CA ARG A 394 -34.18 -11.60 -10.53
C ARG A 394 -32.85 -11.69 -9.78
N THR A 395 -32.22 -12.87 -9.70
CA THR A 395 -30.90 -13.10 -9.09
C THR A 395 -29.83 -12.28 -9.80
N GLN A 396 -29.88 -12.16 -11.13
CA GLN A 396 -28.96 -11.32 -11.88
C GLN A 396 -29.18 -9.82 -11.63
N LYS A 397 -30.44 -9.36 -11.53
CA LYS A 397 -30.76 -7.99 -11.12
C LYS A 397 -30.28 -7.70 -9.70
N ILE A 398 -30.45 -8.64 -8.77
CA ILE A 398 -29.92 -8.53 -7.41
C ILE A 398 -28.39 -8.44 -7.45
N MET A 399 -27.71 -9.26 -8.24
CA MET A 399 -26.26 -9.18 -8.41
C MET A 399 -25.78 -7.84 -9.00
N MET A 400 -26.59 -7.22 -9.87
CA MET A 400 -26.32 -5.90 -10.43
C MET A 400 -26.45 -4.78 -9.39
N ILE A 401 -27.26 -4.95 -8.35
CA ILE A 401 -27.43 -3.97 -7.27
C ILE A 401 -26.46 -4.24 -6.12
N MET A 402 -26.25 -5.52 -5.77
CA MET A 402 -25.40 -5.94 -4.66
C MET A 402 -23.92 -5.66 -4.93
N LEU A 403 -23.42 -5.92 -6.15
CA LEU A 403 -21.99 -5.76 -6.44
C LEU A 403 -21.51 -4.30 -6.33
N PRO A 404 -22.21 -3.29 -6.89
CA PRO A 404 -21.86 -1.89 -6.67
C PRO A 404 -21.97 -1.47 -5.20
N LEU A 405 -22.89 -2.06 -4.44
CA LEU A 405 -23.03 -1.78 -3.01
C LEU A 405 -21.86 -2.39 -2.21
N ILE A 406 -21.43 -3.60 -2.55
CA ILE A 406 -20.20 -4.19 -1.99
C ILE A 406 -19.02 -3.29 -2.31
N TYR A 407 -18.85 -2.86 -3.57
CA TYR A 407 -17.77 -1.94 -3.93
C TYR A 407 -17.88 -0.57 -3.26
N ALA A 408 -19.08 -0.07 -2.99
CA ALA A 408 -19.26 1.16 -2.23
C ALA A 408 -18.82 1.02 -0.77
N ILE A 409 -19.11 -0.14 -0.15
CA ILE A 409 -18.73 -0.42 1.24
C ILE A 409 -17.22 -0.71 1.32
N THR A 410 -16.68 -1.59 0.48
CA THR A 410 -15.27 -2.00 0.53
C THR A 410 -14.35 -0.96 -0.09
N GLY A 411 -14.85 -0.15 -1.02
CA GLY A 411 -14.08 0.91 -1.67
C GLY A 411 -13.49 1.86 -0.65
N LEU A 412 -14.25 2.24 0.38
CA LEU A 412 -13.80 3.11 1.47
C LEU A 412 -12.64 2.54 2.31
N MET A 413 -12.40 1.23 2.24
CA MET A 413 -11.35 0.55 3.00
C MET A 413 -10.04 0.42 2.21
N TRP A 414 -10.03 0.81 0.94
CA TRP A 414 -8.89 0.63 0.06
C TRP A 414 -7.99 1.87 0.05
N THR A 415 -6.70 1.66 -0.20
CA THR A 415 -5.77 2.76 -0.45
C THR A 415 -6.10 3.44 -1.77
N ALA A 416 -5.72 4.72 -1.91
CA ALA A 416 -5.87 5.45 -3.16
C ALA A 416 -5.11 4.76 -4.31
N ALA A 417 -3.90 4.24 -4.07
CA ALA A 417 -3.12 3.47 -5.03
C ALA A 417 -3.90 2.24 -5.55
N PHE A 418 -4.54 1.49 -4.66
CA PHE A 418 -5.36 0.35 -5.08
C PHE A 418 -6.60 0.79 -5.88
N SER A 419 -7.18 1.94 -5.53
CA SER A 419 -8.31 2.52 -6.26
C SER A 419 -7.91 2.96 -7.68
N ILE A 420 -6.71 3.56 -7.85
CA ILE A 420 -6.12 3.88 -9.16
C ILE A 420 -5.94 2.60 -9.97
N TYR A 421 -5.37 1.55 -9.37
CA TYR A 421 -5.22 0.24 -10.01
C TYR A 421 -6.57 -0.28 -10.54
N ILE A 422 -7.61 -0.24 -9.72
CA ILE A 422 -8.95 -0.69 -10.12
C ILE A 422 -9.49 0.16 -11.27
N ALA A 423 -9.41 1.49 -11.17
CA ALA A 423 -9.92 2.39 -12.20
C ALA A 423 -9.26 2.11 -13.56
N VAL A 424 -7.93 2.02 -13.59
CA VAL A 424 -7.16 1.72 -14.81
C VAL A 424 -7.48 0.30 -15.32
N SER A 425 -7.53 -0.68 -14.41
CA SER A 425 -7.89 -2.07 -14.71
C SER A 425 -9.28 -2.18 -15.33
N SER A 426 -10.24 -1.38 -14.85
CA SER A 426 -11.59 -1.29 -15.38
C SER A 426 -11.65 -0.62 -16.75
N ILE A 427 -10.91 0.46 -16.98
CA ILE A 427 -10.80 1.11 -18.29
C ILE A 427 -10.27 0.10 -19.32
N ILE A 428 -9.16 -0.57 -19.00
CA ILE A 428 -8.58 -1.60 -19.88
C ILE A 428 -9.57 -2.74 -20.09
N GLY A 429 -10.24 -3.18 -19.02
CA GLY A 429 -11.29 -4.20 -19.08
C GLY A 429 -12.42 -3.83 -20.04
N ILE A 430 -12.88 -2.57 -20.01
CA ILE A 430 -13.89 -2.04 -20.94
C ILE A 430 -13.37 -2.07 -22.37
N LEU A 431 -12.17 -1.54 -22.62
CA LEU A 431 -11.56 -1.51 -23.95
C LEU A 431 -11.40 -2.92 -24.53
N VAL A 432 -10.83 -3.85 -23.76
CA VAL A 432 -10.70 -5.26 -24.14
C VAL A 432 -12.06 -5.88 -24.39
N THR A 433 -13.09 -5.55 -23.61
CA THR A 433 -14.47 -6.05 -23.83
C THR A 433 -15.00 -5.59 -25.18
N LEU A 434 -14.90 -4.30 -25.47
CA LEU A 434 -15.42 -3.69 -26.69
C LEU A 434 -14.70 -4.25 -27.93
N ILE A 435 -13.36 -4.28 -27.87
CA ILE A 435 -12.51 -4.82 -28.94
C ILE A 435 -12.79 -6.31 -29.16
N SER A 436 -12.81 -7.10 -28.08
CA SER A 436 -13.06 -8.54 -28.17
C SER A 436 -14.44 -8.81 -28.76
N ASN A 437 -15.49 -8.12 -28.28
CA ASN A 437 -16.84 -8.27 -28.83
C ASN A 437 -16.89 -7.92 -30.33
N PHE A 438 -16.22 -6.84 -30.74
CA PHE A 438 -16.17 -6.45 -32.15
C PHE A 438 -15.57 -7.55 -33.04
N PHE A 439 -14.43 -8.14 -32.66
CA PHE A 439 -13.80 -9.21 -33.44
C PHE A 439 -14.55 -10.55 -33.36
N ILE A 440 -15.04 -10.89 -32.16
CA ILE A 440 -15.82 -12.10 -31.91
C ILE A 440 -17.10 -12.08 -32.74
N ASP A 441 -17.90 -11.03 -32.64
CA ASP A 441 -19.19 -10.94 -33.34
C ASP A 441 -18.98 -11.01 -34.86
N ARG A 442 -17.92 -10.38 -35.37
CA ARG A 442 -17.55 -10.46 -36.80
C ARG A 442 -17.17 -11.88 -37.23
N SER A 443 -16.43 -12.61 -36.40
CA SER A 443 -16.02 -14.00 -36.67
C SER A 443 -17.21 -14.97 -36.62
N PHE A 444 -18.08 -14.82 -35.61
CA PHE A 444 -19.23 -15.71 -35.42
C PHE A 444 -20.31 -15.48 -36.46
N ARG A 445 -20.62 -14.23 -36.83
CA ARG A 445 -21.61 -13.94 -37.88
C ARG A 445 -21.23 -14.58 -39.21
N LYS A 446 -19.94 -14.58 -39.56
CA LYS A 446 -19.42 -15.27 -40.73
C LYS A 446 -19.66 -16.79 -40.69
N LYS A 447 -19.50 -17.43 -39.52
CA LYS A 447 -19.77 -18.87 -39.35
C LYS A 447 -21.27 -19.20 -39.39
N GLU A 448 -22.12 -18.38 -38.77
CA GLU A 448 -23.58 -18.54 -38.83
C GLU A 448 -24.08 -18.42 -40.29
N GLU A 449 -23.57 -17.45 -41.05
CA GLU A 449 -23.85 -17.30 -42.49
C GLU A 449 -23.43 -18.55 -43.28
N GLU A 450 -22.23 -19.10 -43.03
CA GLU A 450 -21.73 -20.33 -43.66
C GLU A 450 -22.61 -21.56 -43.31
N GLU A 451 -23.03 -21.71 -42.06
CA GLU A 451 -23.92 -22.81 -41.62
C GLU A 451 -25.33 -22.68 -42.22
N LEU A 452 -25.90 -21.47 -42.28
CA LEU A 452 -27.18 -21.21 -42.93
C LEU A 452 -27.12 -21.57 -44.41
N ILE A 453 -26.08 -21.11 -45.13
CA ILE A 453 -25.87 -21.45 -46.55
C ILE A 453 -25.76 -22.97 -46.74
N ALA A 454 -25.02 -23.67 -45.87
CA ALA A 454 -24.92 -25.12 -45.90
C ALA A 454 -26.27 -25.82 -45.66
N LYS A 455 -27.08 -25.31 -44.74
CA LYS A 455 -28.43 -25.84 -44.44
C LYS A 455 -29.41 -25.61 -45.60
N TYR A 456 -29.38 -24.44 -46.24
CA TYR A 456 -30.16 -24.16 -47.44
C TYR A 456 -29.72 -25.01 -48.63
N ARG A 457 -28.41 -25.23 -48.82
CA ARG A 457 -27.88 -26.15 -49.84
C ARG A 457 -28.33 -27.60 -49.63
N ARG A 458 -28.40 -28.08 -48.39
CA ARG A 458 -28.91 -29.43 -48.06
C ARG A 458 -30.43 -29.54 -48.21
N LYS A 459 -31.17 -28.45 -48.04
CA LYS A 459 -32.64 -28.39 -48.20
C LYS A 459 -33.10 -28.09 -49.63
N ALA A 460 -32.21 -27.67 -50.52
CA ALA A 460 -32.55 -27.53 -51.93
C ALA A 460 -32.84 -28.93 -52.51
N PRO A 461 -34.09 -29.24 -52.90
CA PRO A 461 -34.34 -30.46 -53.63
C PRO A 461 -33.53 -30.41 -54.93
N SER A 462 -32.85 -31.51 -55.25
CA SER A 462 -32.24 -31.71 -56.56
C SER A 462 -33.35 -31.74 -57.63
N ALA A 463 -33.69 -30.57 -58.15
CA ALA A 463 -34.48 -30.39 -59.36
C ALA A 463 -33.85 -29.20 -60.07
N VAL A 464 -33.30 -29.31 -61.28
CA VAL A 464 -33.87 -29.95 -62.46
C VAL A 464 -32.72 -30.45 -63.32
N GLN A 465 -32.69 -31.75 -63.65
CA GLN A 465 -31.91 -32.22 -64.79
C GLN A 465 -32.43 -31.53 -66.06
N PRO A 466 -31.58 -30.95 -66.92
CA PRO A 466 -32.04 -30.33 -68.15
C PRO A 466 -32.67 -31.41 -69.04
N LYS A 467 -33.99 -31.33 -69.26
CA LYS A 467 -34.69 -32.17 -70.23
C LYS A 467 -34.12 -31.89 -71.62
N ASN A 468 -33.57 -32.94 -72.22
CA ASN A 468 -33.25 -33.03 -73.64
C ASN A 468 -34.36 -32.40 -74.50
N LYS A 469 -34.02 -31.35 -75.25
CA LYS A 469 -34.80 -30.93 -76.41
C LYS A 469 -34.37 -31.79 -77.60
N LYS A 470 -35.17 -32.80 -77.94
CA LYS A 470 -35.19 -33.39 -79.28
C LYS A 470 -35.91 -32.44 -80.25
N GLN A 471 -35.30 -32.35 -81.43
CA GLN A 471 -35.66 -31.72 -82.70
C GLN A 471 -37.15 -31.48 -83.00
N LYS A 472 -37.42 -30.36 -83.67
CA LYS A 472 -38.01 -30.34 -85.01
C LYS A 472 -37.36 -29.25 -85.84
#